data_AF-A0A7C1CQI0-F1
#
_entry.id   AF-A0A7C1CQI0-F1
#
_cell.length_a   1.000
_cell.length_b   1.000
_cell.length_c   1.000
_cell.angle_alpha   90.00
_cell.angle_beta   90.00
_cell.angle_gamma   90.00
#
_symmetry.space_group_name_H-M   'P 1'
#
loop_
_entity.id
_entity.type
_entity.pdbx_description
1 polymer ?
#
loop_
_entity_poly.entity_id
_entity_poly.type
_entity_poly.pdbx_seq_one_letter_code
_entity_poly.pdbx_strand_id
1 'polypeptide(L)' 'MDKDTKKYLVGQPIFKQVIKTLPREQFDLLVRQCGSDRYYQSFFSWEQLVVMLFGIFSRCNS' A
#
# COMPACT_ATOMS: atom_id res chain seq x y z
N MET A 1 -27.92 14.75 -20.05
CA MET A 1 -27.79 15.08 -18.62
C MET A 1 -26.74 14.15 -18.04
N ASP A 2 -25.58 14.72 -17.74
CA ASP A 2 -24.37 14.05 -17.25
C ASP A 2 -24.65 13.43 -15.87
N LYS A 3 -24.45 12.12 -15.72
CA LYS A 3 -24.55 11.45 -14.42
C LYS A 3 -23.27 11.76 -13.66
N ASP A 4 -23.32 12.73 -12.74
CA ASP A 4 -22.31 12.96 -11.70
C ASP A 4 -21.95 11.64 -11.02
N THR A 5 -20.92 10.98 -11.54
CA THR A 5 -20.35 9.74 -10.98
C THR A 5 -19.29 10.14 -9.96
N LYS A 6 -19.59 11.11 -9.09
CA LYS A 6 -18.74 11.43 -7.94
C LYS A 6 -18.94 10.34 -6.90
N LYS A 7 -18.27 9.21 -7.09
CA LYS A 7 -18.12 8.20 -6.04
C LYS A 7 -17.34 8.84 -4.90
N TYR A 8 -18.04 9.24 -3.84
CA TYR A 8 -17.43 9.66 -2.57
C TYR A 8 -16.80 8.44 -1.89
N LEU A 9 -15.67 7.99 -2.42
CA LEU A 9 -14.86 6.95 -1.81
C LEU A 9 -14.10 7.59 -0.64
N VAL A 10 -14.81 7.99 0.41
CA VAL A 10 -14.21 8.54 1.63
C VAL A 10 -13.25 7.50 2.22
N GLY A 11 -11.95 7.84 2.29
CA GLY A 11 -10.86 6.96 2.75
C GLY A 11 -9.88 6.50 1.66
N GLN A 12 -10.37 6.09 0.48
CA GLN A 12 -9.51 5.61 -0.62
C GLN A 12 -8.50 6.65 -1.17
N PRO A 13 -8.84 7.95 -1.33
CA PRO A 13 -7.87 8.94 -1.80
C PRO A 13 -6.81 9.26 -0.75
N ILE A 14 -7.16 9.23 0.55
CA ILE A 14 -6.25 9.62 1.64
C ILE A 14 -5.16 8.56 1.85
N PHE A 15 -5.54 7.28 1.94
CA PHE A 15 -4.56 6.21 2.09
C PHE A 15 -3.62 6.14 0.89
N LYS A 16 -4.16 6.34 -0.33
CA LYS A 16 -3.35 6.43 -1.56
C LYS A 16 -2.38 7.60 -1.54
N GLN A 17 -2.76 8.74 -0.96
CA GLN A 17 -1.85 9.88 -0.78
C GLN A 17 -0.72 9.56 0.21
N VAL A 18 -1.03 8.88 1.33
CA VAL A 18 -0.02 8.47 2.32
C VAL A 18 0.99 7.48 1.71
N ILE A 19 0.50 6.44 1.01
CA ILE A 19 1.38 5.46 0.36
C ILE A 19 2.26 6.11 -0.71
N LYS A 20 1.77 7.13 -1.43
CA LYS A 20 2.57 7.88 -2.41
C LYS A 20 3.73 8.66 -1.80
N THR A 21 3.66 9.01 -0.52
CA THR A 21 4.75 9.69 0.19
C THR A 21 5.90 8.73 0.52
N LEU A 22 5.66 7.42 0.53
CA LEU A 22 6.68 6.44 0.86
C LEU A 22 7.70 6.31 -0.29
N PRO A 23 9.01 6.27 0.01
CA PRO A 23 10.05 6.16 -1.00
C PRO A 23 10.15 4.72 -1.55
N ARG A 24 9.28 4.38 -2.51
CA ARG A 24 9.19 3.02 -3.08
C ARG A 24 10.52 2.52 -3.66
N GLU A 25 11.25 3.38 -4.35
CA GLU A 25 12.54 3.00 -4.97
C GLU A 25 13.58 2.57 -3.93
N GLN A 26 13.68 3.30 -2.82
CA GLN A 26 14.60 2.94 -1.72
C GLN A 26 14.16 1.64 -1.04
N PHE A 27 12.86 1.42 -0.92
CA PHE A 27 12.33 0.17 -0.39
C PHE A 27 12.62 -1.03 -1.30
N ASP A 28 12.44 -0.90 -2.62
CA ASP A 28 12.76 -1.95 -3.59
C ASP A 28 14.27 -2.30 -3.56
N LEU A 29 15.15 -1.32 -3.36
CA LEU A 29 16.58 -1.56 -3.17
C LEU A 29 16.85 -2.39 -1.91
N LEU A 30 16.21 -2.05 -0.78
CA LEU A 30 16.31 -2.80 0.48
C LEU A 30 15.82 -4.24 0.33
N VAL A 31 14.66 -4.44 -0.31
CA VAL A 31 14.09 -5.78 -0.56
C VAL A 31 15.05 -6.64 -1.36
N ARG A 32 15.71 -6.07 -2.37
CA ARG A 32 16.74 -6.76 -3.17
C ARG A 32 18.00 -7.07 -2.37
N GLN A 33 18.47 -6.12 -1.55
CA GLN A 33 19.65 -6.31 -0.69
C GLN A 33 19.43 -7.41 0.36
N CYS A 34 18.25 -7.43 0.98
CA CYS A 34 17.88 -8.45 1.96
C CYS A 34 17.48 -9.78 1.31
N GLY A 35 17.21 -9.79 0.00
CA GLY A 35 16.75 -10.98 -0.71
C GLY A 35 15.37 -11.45 -0.26
N SER A 36 14.52 -10.55 0.27
CA SER A 36 13.19 -10.91 0.80
C SER A 36 12.27 -11.47 -0.29
N ASP A 37 12.31 -10.90 -1.50
CA ASP A 37 11.52 -11.36 -2.65
C ASP A 37 12.34 -12.30 -3.58
N ARG A 38 13.36 -12.99 -3.04
CA ARG A 38 14.26 -13.86 -3.85
C ARG A 38 13.53 -15.05 -4.47
N TYR A 39 12.53 -15.58 -3.79
CA TYR A 39 11.71 -16.69 -4.28
C TYR A 39 10.42 -16.15 -4.89
N TYR A 40 9.89 -16.85 -5.89
CA TYR A 40 8.60 -16.50 -6.47
C TYR A 40 7.51 -16.64 -5.40
N GLN A 41 7.07 -15.51 -4.84
CA GLN A 41 6.03 -15.43 -3.84
C GLN A 41 4.82 -14.73 -4.44
N SER A 42 3.62 -15.23 -4.12
CA SER A 42 2.37 -14.58 -4.53
C SER A 42 2.07 -13.30 -3.74
N PHE A 43 2.87 -12.99 -2.72
CA PHE A 43 2.68 -11.85 -1.84
C PHE A 43 4.02 -11.16 -1.57
N PHE A 44 4.26 -10.04 -2.26
CA PHE A 44 5.54 -9.35 -2.29
C PHE A 44 5.74 -8.46 -1.05
N SER A 45 7.00 -8.16 -0.75
CA SER A 45 7.39 -7.29 0.38
C SER A 45 6.68 -5.93 0.39
N TRP A 46 6.42 -5.37 -0.80
CA TRP A 46 5.67 -4.12 -0.92
C TRP A 46 4.18 -4.28 -0.53
N GLU A 47 3.55 -5.37 -0.94
CA GLU A 47 2.16 -5.65 -0.62
C GLU A 47 1.98 -5.92 0.87
N GLN A 48 2.93 -6.65 1.48
CA GLN A 48 3.02 -6.86 2.92
C GLN A 48 3.05 -5.53 3.68
N LEU A 49 3.91 -4.60 3.25
CA LEU A 49 4.01 -3.26 3.86
C LEU A 49 2.68 -2.49 3.78
N VAL A 50 2.07 -2.46 2.59
CA VAL A 50 0.81 -1.74 2.36
C VAL A 50 -0.31 -2.33 3.23
N VAL A 51 -0.40 -3.66 3.35
CA VAL A 51 -1.42 -4.34 4.19
C VAL A 51 -1.21 -4.03 5.67
N MET A 52 0.03 -4.09 6.18
CA MET A 52 0.33 -3.74 7.57
C MET A 52 -0.04 -2.29 7.89
N LEU A 53 0.32 -1.35 7.01
CA LEU A 53 -0.05 0.06 7.15
C LEU A 53 -1.56 0.28 7.10
N PHE A 54 -2.27 -0.46 6.24
CA PHE A 54 -3.72 -0.42 6.17
C PHE A 54 -4.36 -0.95 7.45
N GLY A 55 -3.83 -2.03 8.05
CA GLY A 55 -4.29 -2.58 9.32
C GLY A 55 -4.16 -1.58 10.47
N ILE A 56 -3.02 -0.88 10.55
CA ILE A 56 -2.78 0.20 11.52
C ILE A 56 -3.74 1.36 11.28
N PHE A 57 -3.88 1.81 10.03
CA PHE A 57 -4.77 2.91 9.64
C PHE A 57 -6.23 2.62 9.99
N SER A 58 -6.66 1.36 9.85
CA SER A 58 -8.02 0.92 10.13
C SER A 58 -8.30 0.72 11.63
N ARG A 59 -7.30 0.90 12.51
CA ARG A 59 -7.38 0.60 13.95
C ARG A 59 -8.00 -0.78 14.22
N CYS A 60 -7.54 -1.80 13.49
CA CYS A 60 -7.92 -3.18 13.79
C CYS A 60 -7.27 -3.63 15.12
N ASN A 61 -7.91 -3.26 16.22
CA ASN A 61 -7.76 -3.87 17.53
C ASN A 61 -8.74 -5.06 17.57
N SER A 62 -8.30 -6.22 17.06
CA SER A 62 -9.02 -7.48 17.26
C SER A 62 -8.72 -8.05 18.63
#